data_AF-A0A357CX73-F1
#
_entry.id   AF-A0A357CX73-F1
#
_cell.length_a   1.000
_cell.length_b   1.000
_cell.length_c   1.000
_cell.angle_alpha   90.00
_cell.angle_beta   90.00
_cell.angle_gamma   90.00
#
_symmetry.space_group_name_H-M   'P 1'
#
loop_
_entity.id
_entity.type
_entity.pdbx_description
1 polymer ?
#
loop_
_entity_poly.entity_id
_entity_poly.type
_entity_poly.pdbx_seq_one_letter_code
_entity_poly.pdbx_strand_id
1 'polypeptide(L)'
;MTGYEKYEHWLKLSQYDIETAKIVLDAQRYSYVPVLCQQSVERMLKGMIICHTGKEATKSHNIPFLANKLADNDAFLNTEAGKRFEEERDDYEEYMVDLMFYYMSDYPFSYKKFSERFIEAPVAESIYNNTIKLLVWLESFQTGLE
;
A
#
# COMPACT_ATOMS: atom_id res chain seq x y z
N MET A 1 -20.69 12.99 -2.18
CA MET A 1 -19.30 12.63 -2.47
C MET A 1 -19.29 11.52 -3.51
N THR A 2 -18.70 11.77 -4.68
CA THR A 2 -18.45 10.77 -5.73
C THR A 2 -17.45 9.71 -5.24
N GLY A 3 -17.31 8.61 -5.99
CA GLY A 3 -16.27 7.61 -5.71
C GLY A 3 -14.87 8.21 -5.78
N TYR A 4 -14.66 9.12 -6.73
CA TYR A 4 -13.40 9.83 -6.92
C TYR A 4 -13.10 10.81 -5.77
N GLU A 5 -14.07 11.64 -5.35
CA GLU A 5 -13.90 12.53 -4.19
C GLU A 5 -13.55 11.74 -2.92
N LYS A 6 -14.16 10.57 -2.71
CA LYS A 6 -13.78 9.67 -1.60
C LYS A 6 -12.35 9.15 -1.77
N TYR A 7 -11.95 8.73 -2.97
CA TYR A 7 -10.58 8.33 -3.27
C TYR A 7 -9.57 9.43 -2.96
N GLU A 8 -9.84 10.70 -3.31
CA GLU A 8 -8.92 11.80 -3.03
C GLU A 8 -8.62 11.97 -1.52
N HIS A 9 -9.60 11.68 -0.65
CA HIS A 9 -9.35 11.67 0.79
C HIS A 9 -8.40 10.54 1.21
N TRP A 10 -8.56 9.34 0.64
CA TRP A 10 -7.65 8.22 0.88
C TRP A 10 -6.26 8.48 0.31
N LEU A 11 -6.18 9.08 -0.88
CA LEU A 11 -4.94 9.49 -1.53
C LEU A 11 -4.16 10.48 -0.65
N LYS A 12 -4.82 11.52 -0.12
CA LYS A 12 -4.18 12.46 0.81
C LYS A 12 -3.60 11.78 2.05
N LEU A 13 -4.33 10.81 2.61
CA LEU A 13 -3.83 10.04 3.76
C LEU A 13 -2.68 9.10 3.38
N SER A 14 -2.70 8.52 2.18
CA SER A 14 -1.62 7.69 1.63
C SER A 14 -0.35 8.52 1.41
N GLN A 15 -0.48 9.69 0.81
CA GLN A 15 0.60 10.65 0.57
C GLN A 15 1.22 11.13 1.89
N TYR A 16 0.38 11.49 2.86
CA TYR A 16 0.84 11.90 4.19
C TYR A 16 1.71 10.81 4.86
N ASP A 17 1.32 9.54 4.76
CA ASP A 17 2.08 8.45 5.35
C ASP A 17 3.44 8.25 4.67
N ILE A 18 3.49 8.27 3.32
CA ILE A 18 4.76 8.05 2.60
C ILE A 18 5.71 9.24 2.75
N GLU A 19 5.19 10.46 2.84
CA GLU A 19 5.98 11.65 3.22
C GLU A 19 6.54 11.50 4.65
N THR A 20 5.72 11.02 5.58
CA THR A 20 6.17 10.72 6.95
C THR A 20 7.21 9.61 6.95
N ALA A 21 7.07 8.58 6.10
CA ALA A 21 8.03 7.49 5.97
C ALA A 21 9.43 8.02 5.58
N LYS A 22 9.48 9.02 4.70
CA LYS A 22 10.73 9.69 4.33
C LYS A 22 11.35 10.43 5.51
N ILE A 23 10.55 11.16 6.28
CA ILE A 23 11.02 11.90 7.46
C ILE A 23 11.63 10.93 8.49
N VAL A 24 10.98 9.80 8.77
CA VAL A 24 11.51 8.85 9.76
C VAL A 24 12.71 8.06 9.24
N LEU A 25 12.79 7.82 7.93
CA LEU A 25 13.98 7.27 7.27
C LEU A 25 15.18 8.21 7.44
N ASP A 26 15.01 9.50 7.12
CA ASP A 26 16.05 10.52 7.24
C ASP A 26 16.48 10.76 8.70
N ALA A 27 15.53 10.61 9.64
CA ALA A 27 15.80 10.67 11.07
C ALA A 27 16.47 9.40 11.64
N GLN A 28 16.81 8.43 10.79
CA GLN A 28 17.43 7.16 11.18
C GLN A 28 16.57 6.35 12.17
N ARG A 29 15.25 6.37 11.97
CA ARG A 29 14.25 5.59 12.72
C ARG A 29 13.67 4.49 11.85
N TYR A 30 14.55 3.58 11.43
CA TYR A 30 14.31 2.61 10.37
C TYR A 30 13.14 1.64 10.65
N SER A 31 13.00 1.14 11.88
CA SER A 31 11.93 0.19 12.24
C SER A 31 10.51 0.68 11.98
N TYR A 32 10.29 1.99 11.92
CA TYR A 32 8.95 2.54 11.69
C TYR A 32 8.64 2.79 10.20
N VAL A 33 9.66 2.75 9.34
CA VAL A 33 9.52 2.92 7.88
C VAL A 33 8.53 1.90 7.28
N PRO A 34 8.62 0.59 7.56
CA PRO A 34 7.71 -0.40 6.98
C PRO A 34 6.25 -0.18 7.38
N VAL A 35 6.00 0.31 8.61
CA VAL A 35 4.65 0.56 9.12
C VAL A 35 3.98 1.67 8.30
N LEU A 36 4.69 2.78 8.09
CA LEU A 36 4.17 3.89 7.29
C LEU A 36 4.03 3.53 5.81
N CYS A 37 4.98 2.77 5.27
CA CYS A 37 4.92 2.26 3.90
C CYS A 37 3.71 1.33 3.68
N GLN A 38 3.49 0.38 4.58
CA GLN A 38 2.31 -0.50 4.55
C GLN A 38 1.02 0.32 4.62
N GLN A 39 0.94 1.26 5.57
CA GLN A 39 -0.26 2.06 5.78
C GLN A 39 -0.59 2.94 4.56
N SER A 40 0.44 3.49 3.91
CA SER A 40 0.32 4.27 2.68
C SER A 40 -0.29 3.44 1.54
N VAL A 41 0.25 2.25 1.28
CA VAL A 41 -0.24 1.34 0.23
C VAL A 41 -1.65 0.84 0.53
N GLU A 42 -1.92 0.48 1.80
CA GLU A 42 -3.25 0.05 2.24
C GLU A 42 -4.31 1.14 1.95
N ARG A 43 -4.00 2.40 2.29
CA ARG A 43 -4.92 3.53 2.07
C ARG A 43 -5.16 3.78 0.60
N MET A 44 -4.11 3.72 -0.23
CA MET A 44 -4.23 3.82 -1.69
C MET A 44 -5.21 2.77 -2.23
N LEU A 45 -4.98 1.49 -1.93
CA LEU A 45 -5.85 0.40 -2.39
C LEU A 45 -7.30 0.54 -1.89
N LYS A 46 -7.50 0.98 -0.64
CA LYS A 46 -8.85 1.23 -0.11
C LYS A 46 -9.57 2.35 -0.88
N GLY A 47 -8.87 3.42 -1.21
CA GLY A 47 -9.38 4.48 -2.07
C GLY A 47 -9.74 3.98 -3.46
N MET A 48 -8.86 3.21 -4.09
CA MET A 48 -9.08 2.62 -5.42
C MET A 48 -10.30 1.70 -5.45
N ILE A 49 -10.47 0.84 -4.44
CA ILE A 49 -11.65 -0.03 -4.31
C ILE A 49 -12.94 0.81 -4.27
N ILE A 50 -12.96 1.88 -3.49
CA ILE A 50 -14.14 2.75 -3.40
C ILE A 50 -14.41 3.44 -4.74
N CYS A 51 -13.37 3.95 -5.38
CA CYS A 51 -13.47 4.65 -6.67
C CYS A 51 -14.03 3.76 -7.77
N HIS A 52 -13.45 2.57 -7.93
CA HIS A 52 -13.74 1.67 -9.07
C HIS A 52 -14.96 0.78 -8.85
N THR A 53 -15.26 0.43 -7.61
CA THR A 53 -16.30 -0.57 -7.33
C THR A 53 -17.57 0.04 -6.72
N GLY A 54 -17.50 1.29 -6.25
CA GLY A 54 -18.56 1.95 -5.48
C GLY A 54 -18.83 1.32 -4.11
N LYS A 55 -18.10 0.27 -3.72
CA LYS A 55 -18.24 -0.42 -2.43
C LYS A 55 -17.28 0.17 -1.41
N GLU A 56 -17.72 0.22 -0.15
CA GLU A 56 -16.84 0.60 0.96
C GLU A 56 -15.68 -0.39 1.11
N ALA A 57 -14.51 0.13 1.45
CA ALA A 57 -13.31 -0.68 1.59
C ALA A 57 -13.40 -1.63 2.80
N THR A 58 -12.84 -2.83 2.66
CA THR A 58 -12.82 -3.81 3.77
C THR A 58 -11.97 -3.28 4.92
N LYS A 59 -12.39 -3.58 6.16
CA LYS A 59 -11.55 -3.42 7.36
C LYS A 59 -10.47 -4.52 7.41
N SER A 60 -9.54 -4.48 6.46
CA SER A 60 -8.36 -5.34 6.38
C SER A 60 -7.10 -4.48 6.29
N HIS A 61 -6.01 -5.03 6.80
CA HIS A 61 -4.64 -4.50 6.67
C HIS A 61 -3.79 -5.30 5.68
N ASN A 62 -4.32 -6.42 5.18
CA ASN A 62 -3.59 -7.29 4.27
C ASN A 62 -3.60 -6.71 2.85
N ILE A 63 -2.44 -6.20 2.41
CA ILE A 63 -2.26 -5.54 1.10
C ILE A 63 -2.56 -6.51 -0.06
N PRO A 64 -1.95 -7.72 -0.16
CA PRO A 64 -2.29 -8.68 -1.22
C PRO A 64 -3.80 -8.96 -1.30
N PHE A 65 -4.47 -9.13 -0.15
CA PHE A 65 -5.91 -9.34 -0.10
C PHE A 65 -6.70 -8.15 -0.66
N LEU A 66 -6.28 -6.91 -0.39
CA LEU A 66 -6.94 -5.71 -0.92
C LEU A 66 -6.74 -5.59 -2.45
N ALA A 67 -5.54 -5.87 -2.95
CA ALA A 67 -5.25 -5.92 -4.38
C ALA A 67 -6.09 -6.98 -5.09
N ASN A 68 -6.16 -8.19 -4.53
CA ASN A 68 -7.02 -9.26 -5.04
C ASN A 68 -8.50 -8.88 -5.01
N LYS A 69 -8.97 -8.22 -3.95
CA LYS A 69 -10.37 -7.77 -3.89
C LYS A 69 -10.72 -6.74 -4.98
N LEU A 70 -9.78 -5.87 -5.34
CA LEU A 70 -9.95 -4.93 -6.44
C LEU A 70 -10.05 -5.70 -7.77
N ALA A 71 -9.14 -6.65 -8.00
CA ALA A 71 -9.14 -7.49 -9.19
C ALA A 71 -10.30 -8.49 -9.25
N ASP A 72 -10.89 -8.94 -8.14
CA ASP A 72 -12.07 -9.83 -8.16
C ASP A 72 -13.37 -9.08 -8.55
N ASN A 73 -13.28 -7.77 -8.81
CA ASN A 73 -14.44 -6.97 -9.16
C ASN A 73 -14.64 -6.90 -10.67
N ASP A 74 -15.71 -7.53 -11.17
CA ASP A 74 -16.06 -7.52 -12.59
C ASP A 74 -16.19 -6.11 -13.19
N ALA A 75 -16.71 -5.13 -12.44
CA ALA A 75 -16.87 -3.78 -12.95
C ALA A 75 -15.52 -3.10 -13.21
N PHE A 76 -14.52 -3.38 -12.36
CA PHE A 76 -13.16 -2.92 -12.56
C PHE A 76 -12.44 -3.71 -13.66
N LEU A 77 -12.43 -5.06 -13.59
CA LEU A 77 -11.71 -5.90 -14.55
C LEU A 77 -12.18 -5.74 -16.00
N ASN A 78 -13.44 -5.39 -16.23
CA ASN A 78 -13.94 -5.17 -17.59
C ASN A 78 -13.46 -3.84 -18.20
N THR A 79 -12.82 -2.96 -17.43
CA THR A 79 -12.17 -1.73 -17.92
C THR A 79 -10.77 -2.01 -18.46
N GLU A 80 -10.25 -1.11 -19.29
CA GLU A 80 -8.85 -1.21 -19.77
C GLU A 80 -7.85 -1.13 -18.60
N ALA A 81 -8.12 -0.26 -17.63
CA ALA A 81 -7.32 -0.13 -16.41
C ALA A 81 -7.32 -1.43 -15.60
N GLY A 82 -8.47 -2.09 -15.46
CA GLY A 82 -8.59 -3.35 -14.73
C GLY A 82 -7.86 -4.51 -15.40
N LYS A 83 -7.92 -4.61 -16.73
CA LYS A 83 -7.13 -5.62 -17.47
C LYS A 83 -5.64 -5.40 -17.32
N ARG A 84 -5.17 -4.16 -17.46
CA ARG A 84 -3.75 -3.82 -17.24
C ARG A 84 -3.33 -4.15 -15.80
N PHE A 85 -4.18 -3.83 -14.82
CA PHE A 85 -3.90 -4.16 -13.43
C PHE A 85 -3.72 -5.67 -13.23
N GLU A 86 -4.60 -6.47 -13.82
CA GLU A 86 -4.54 -7.94 -13.79
C GLU A 86 -3.23 -8.49 -14.36
N GLU A 87 -2.79 -7.94 -15.49
CA GLU A 87 -1.60 -8.38 -16.20
C GLU A 87 -0.31 -8.01 -15.46
N GLU A 88 -0.29 -6.87 -14.77
CA GLU A 88 0.92 -6.30 -14.14
C GLU A 88 1.03 -6.58 -12.63
N ARG A 89 -0.05 -6.97 -11.95
CA ARG A 89 -0.04 -7.06 -10.47
C ARG A 89 0.92 -8.11 -9.91
N ASP A 90 1.17 -9.19 -10.66
CA ASP A 90 2.05 -10.28 -10.23
C ASP A 90 3.49 -9.79 -10.08
N ASP A 91 3.89 -8.73 -10.81
CA ASP A 91 5.20 -8.07 -10.67
C ASP A 91 5.39 -7.40 -9.29
N TYR A 92 4.29 -7.17 -8.56
CA TYR A 92 4.29 -6.53 -7.25
C TYR A 92 3.85 -7.46 -6.12
N GLU A 93 3.37 -8.68 -6.41
CA GLU A 93 2.82 -9.58 -5.39
C GLU A 93 3.85 -9.94 -4.31
N GLU A 94 5.05 -10.36 -4.72
CA GLU A 94 6.14 -10.69 -3.82
C GLU A 94 6.45 -9.52 -2.88
N TYR A 95 6.52 -8.30 -3.43
CA TYR A 95 6.82 -7.11 -2.63
C TYR A 95 5.68 -6.74 -1.67
N MET A 96 4.42 -6.92 -2.08
CA MET A 96 3.26 -6.72 -1.19
C MET A 96 3.30 -7.71 -0.01
N VAL A 97 3.72 -8.96 -0.23
CA VAL A 97 3.90 -9.96 0.82
C VAL A 97 5.07 -9.59 1.75
N ASP A 98 6.21 -9.18 1.19
CA ASP A 98 7.36 -8.71 1.98
C ASP A 98 7.00 -7.52 2.86
N LEU A 99 6.28 -6.54 2.32
CA LEU A 99 5.86 -5.36 3.07
C LEU A 99 4.96 -5.74 4.25
N MET A 100 4.07 -6.73 4.07
CA MET A 100 3.27 -7.28 5.17
C MET A 100 4.13 -7.98 6.22
N PHE A 101 5.16 -8.72 5.82
CA PHE A 101 6.10 -9.35 6.74
C PHE A 101 6.78 -8.30 7.64
N TYR A 102 7.36 -7.25 7.05
CA TYR A 102 8.02 -6.20 7.82
C TYR A 102 7.07 -5.41 8.71
N TYR A 103 5.86 -5.11 8.24
CA TYR A 103 4.82 -4.48 9.06
C TYR A 103 4.49 -5.31 10.30
N MET A 104 4.31 -6.62 10.14
CA MET A 104 4.02 -7.52 11.26
C MET A 104 5.20 -7.67 12.23
N SER A 105 6.44 -7.55 11.75
CA SER A 105 7.65 -7.59 12.60
C SER A 105 7.76 -6.42 13.58
N ASP A 106 6.99 -5.34 13.40
CA ASP A 106 6.86 -4.27 14.41
C ASP A 106 6.16 -4.77 15.69
N TYR A 107 5.35 -5.84 15.59
CA TYR A 107 4.74 -6.48 16.74
C TYR A 107 5.73 -7.44 17.42
N PRO A 108 6.06 -7.27 18.72
CA PRO A 108 6.92 -8.21 19.42
C PRO A 108 6.15 -9.51 19.69
N PHE A 109 6.17 -10.43 18.72
CA PHE A 109 5.60 -11.79 18.88
C PHE A 109 6.18 -12.53 20.10
N SER A 110 7.39 -12.15 20.50
CA SER A 110 7.97 -12.51 21.79
C SER A 110 8.86 -11.38 22.29
N TYR A 111 8.64 -10.94 23.53
CA TYR A 111 9.54 -9.98 24.20
C TYR A 111 10.97 -10.51 24.35
N LYS A 112 11.20 -11.83 24.21
CA LYS A 112 12.54 -12.44 24.19
C LYS A 112 13.32 -12.15 22.90
N LYS A 113 12.65 -11.70 21.84
CA LYS A 113 13.19 -11.44 20.50
C LYS A 113 12.97 -9.98 20.06
N PHE A 114 12.90 -9.05 21.02
CA PHE A 114 12.66 -7.63 20.75
C PHE A 114 13.65 -7.02 19.74
N SER A 115 14.90 -7.49 19.71
CA SER A 115 15.90 -7.04 18.75
C SER A 115 15.53 -7.34 17.28
N GLU A 116 14.72 -8.37 17.02
CA GLU A 116 14.28 -8.77 15.67
C GLU A 116 13.27 -7.78 15.05
N ARG A 117 12.75 -6.83 15.84
CA ARG A 117 11.95 -5.69 15.37
C ARG A 117 12.79 -4.62 14.66
N PHE A 118 14.11 -4.60 14.89
CA PHE A 118 14.99 -3.61 14.29
C PHE A 118 15.41 -4.02 12.90
N ILE A 119 15.35 -3.07 11.96
CA ILE A 119 15.88 -3.23 10.61
C ILE A 119 16.99 -2.20 10.39
N GLU A 120 17.95 -2.58 9.56
CA GLU A 120 19.09 -1.74 9.21
C GLU A 120 18.74 -0.75 8.09
N ALA A 121 19.54 0.31 7.96
CA ALA A 121 19.32 1.37 6.97
C ALA A 121 19.10 0.85 5.53
N PRO A 122 19.91 -0.09 4.99
CA PRO A 122 19.71 -0.56 3.61
C PRO A 122 18.36 -1.25 3.38
N VAL A 123 17.84 -1.93 4.40
CA VAL A 123 16.54 -2.60 4.34
C VAL A 123 15.43 -1.55 4.34
N ALA A 124 15.51 -0.55 5.23
CA ALA A 124 14.54 0.54 5.29
C ALA A 124 14.51 1.38 4.01
N GLU A 125 15.67 1.69 3.43
CA GLU A 125 15.77 2.39 2.14
C GLU A 125 15.15 1.58 1.00
N SER A 126 15.43 0.27 0.94
CA SER A 126 14.84 -0.63 -0.06
C SER A 126 13.32 -0.67 0.06
N ILE A 127 12.79 -0.81 1.27
CA ILE A 127 11.35 -0.79 1.54
C ILE A 127 10.74 0.54 1.09
N TYR A 128 11.30 1.68 1.49
CA TYR A 128 10.79 2.99 1.08
C TYR A 128 10.76 3.13 -0.46
N ASN A 129 11.86 2.81 -1.14
CA ASN A 129 11.98 2.98 -2.58
C ASN A 129 11.04 2.05 -3.36
N ASN A 130 10.88 0.80 -2.94
CA ASN A 130 9.95 -0.13 -3.60
C ASN A 130 8.49 0.24 -3.31
N THR A 131 8.18 0.80 -2.13
CA THR A 131 6.85 1.35 -1.84
C THR A 131 6.51 2.51 -2.77
N ILE A 132 7.45 3.41 -3.04
CA ILE A 132 7.23 4.51 -4.00
C ILE A 132 6.89 3.95 -5.40
N LYS A 133 7.65 2.95 -5.88
CA LYS A 133 7.35 2.31 -7.19
C LYS A 133 5.94 1.72 -7.22
N LEU A 134 5.56 0.98 -6.17
CA LEU A 134 4.23 0.41 -6.03
C LEU A 134 3.14 1.48 -6.01
N LEU A 135 3.31 2.57 -5.25
CA LEU A 135 2.35 3.68 -5.20
C LEU A 135 2.20 4.37 -6.56
N VAL A 136 3.30 4.62 -7.27
CA VAL A 136 3.27 5.19 -8.62
C VAL A 136 2.51 4.29 -9.59
N TRP A 137 2.74 2.97 -9.52
CA TRP A 137 1.99 2.01 -10.30
C TRP A 137 0.49 2.04 -9.96
N LEU A 138 0.12 1.99 -8.68
CA LEU A 138 -1.27 2.05 -8.22
C LEU A 138 -1.99 3.35 -8.63
N GLU A 139 -1.33 4.50 -8.48
CA GLU A 139 -1.89 5.81 -8.84
C GLU A 139 -2.11 5.94 -10.36
N SER A 140 -1.32 5.23 -11.17
CA SER A 140 -1.46 5.24 -12.63
C SER A 140 -2.80 4.67 -13.15
N PHE A 141 -3.59 4.01 -12.30
CA PHE A 141 -4.93 3.53 -12.64
C PHE A 141 -6.04 4.55 -12.36
N GLN A 142 -5.69 5.67 -11.71
CA GLN A 142 -6.65 6.71 -11.28
C GLN A 142 -6.66 7.92 -12.21
N THR A 143 -5.90 7.85 -13.32
CA THR A 143 -5.77 8.93 -14.29
C THR A 143 -7.04 9.08 -15.13
N GLY A 144 -7.59 10.29 -15.22
CA GLY A 144 -8.77 10.59 -16.05
C GLY A 144 -10.11 10.18 -15.43
N LEU A 145 -10.14 9.88 -14.13
CA LEU A 145 -11.37 9.70 -13.36
C LEU A 145 -11.83 11.05 -12.77
N GLU A 146 -13.15 11.27 -12.72
CA GLU A 146 -13.81 12.47 -12.13
C GLU A 146 -14.94 12.05 -11.15
#